data_AF-A0A0H4WXG4-F1
#
_entry.id   AF-A0A0H4WXG4-F1
#
_cell.length_a   1.000
_cell.length_b   1.000
_cell.length_c   1.000
_cell.angle_alpha   90.00
_cell.angle_beta   90.00
_cell.angle_gamma   90.00
#
_symmetry.space_group_name_H-M   'P 1'
#
loop_
_entity.id
_entity.type
_entity.pdbx_description
1 polymer ?
#
loop_
_entity_poly.entity_id
_entity_poly.type
_entity_poly.pdbx_seq_one_letter_code
_entity_poly.pdbx_strand_id
1 'polypeptide(L)'
;MAVERLARSLPARTDAAVLVDLLEDDLREGLDALGDVEAHFTDLLDTLRTEALTPATLVDSGDDLRVLQQLDSLHDSVVRLRKRLSQAAMLSRLAQPPPRSR
;
A
#
# COMPACT_ATOMS: atom_id res chain seq x y z
N MET A 1 -6.62 -14.82 -7.44
CA MET A 1 -6.23 -13.52 -6.86
C MET A 1 -5.49 -12.66 -7.88
N ALA A 2 -5.41 -11.33 -7.68
CA ALA A 2 -4.75 -10.41 -8.62
C ALA A 2 -3.22 -10.64 -8.70
N VAL A 3 -2.57 -10.90 -7.57
CA VAL A 3 -1.13 -11.19 -7.46
C VAL A 3 -0.74 -12.46 -8.23
N GLU A 4 -1.53 -13.54 -8.14
CA GLU A 4 -1.33 -14.77 -8.92
C GLU A 4 -1.45 -14.56 -10.44
N ARG A 5 -2.21 -13.56 -10.89
CA ARG A 5 -2.25 -13.20 -12.32
C ARG A 5 -0.94 -12.56 -12.75
N LEU A 6 -0.37 -11.69 -11.91
CA LEU A 6 0.95 -11.10 -12.17
C LEU A 6 2.05 -12.16 -12.16
N ALA A 7 2.07 -13.04 -11.16
CA ALA A 7 3.04 -14.14 -11.06
C ALA A 7 3.09 -15.00 -12.32
N ARG A 8 1.92 -15.37 -12.87
CA ARG A 8 1.81 -16.14 -14.11
C ARG A 8 2.26 -15.40 -15.37
N SER A 9 2.31 -14.07 -15.33
CA SER A 9 2.75 -13.25 -16.46
C SER A 9 4.26 -13.00 -16.48
N LEU A 10 4.95 -13.29 -15.39
CA LEU A 10 6.39 -13.09 -15.24
C LEU A 10 7.18 -14.36 -15.60
N PRO A 11 8.46 -14.23 -15.99
CA PRO A 11 9.32 -15.38 -16.20
C PRO A 11 9.40 -16.25 -14.93
N ALA A 12 9.43 -17.58 -15.10
CA ALA A 12 9.63 -18.53 -14.01
C ALA A 12 11.08 -18.50 -13.49
N ARG A 13 11.41 -17.46 -12.72
CA ARG A 13 12.73 -17.20 -12.12
C ARG A 13 12.58 -16.72 -10.68
N THR A 14 13.60 -16.98 -9.86
CA THR A 14 13.60 -16.63 -8.42
C THR A 14 13.42 -15.14 -8.16
N ASP A 15 14.05 -14.28 -8.97
CA ASP A 15 13.93 -12.83 -8.85
C ASP A 15 12.52 -12.31 -9.13
N ALA A 16 11.81 -12.93 -10.08
CA ALA A 16 10.41 -12.63 -10.35
C ALA A 16 9.48 -13.06 -9.20
N ALA A 17 9.73 -14.23 -8.59
CA ALA A 17 8.95 -14.70 -7.43
C ALA A 17 9.10 -13.76 -6.24
N VAL A 18 10.35 -13.40 -5.89
CA VAL A 18 10.64 -12.45 -4.80
C VAL A 18 10.00 -11.10 -5.07
N LEU A 19 10.00 -10.62 -6.32
CA LEU A 19 9.35 -9.35 -6.67
C LEU A 19 7.83 -9.39 -6.41
N VAL A 20 7.18 -10.53 -6.68
CA VAL A 20 5.75 -10.74 -6.44
C VAL A 20 5.45 -10.77 -4.95
N ASP A 21 6.22 -11.50 -4.16
CA ASP A 21 6.05 -11.57 -2.70
C ASP A 21 6.14 -10.17 -2.08
N LEU A 22 7.16 -9.42 -2.48
CA LEU A 22 7.36 -8.08 -1.96
C LEU A 22 6.30 -7.06 -2.44
N LEU A 23 5.69 -7.27 -3.62
CA LEU A 23 4.54 -6.49 -4.06
C LEU A 23 3.31 -6.77 -3.20
N GLU A 24 3.12 -8.04 -2.82
CA GLU A 24 2.03 -8.43 -1.93
C GLU A 24 2.21 -7.82 -0.53
N ASP A 25 3.44 -7.84 -0.01
CA ASP A 25 3.76 -7.22 1.28
C ASP A 25 3.54 -5.71 1.27
N ASP A 26 4.03 -4.99 0.25
CA ASP A 26 3.79 -3.55 0.13
C ASP A 26 2.28 -3.22 0.00
N LEU A 27 1.50 -4.06 -0.69
CA LEU A 27 0.05 -3.86 -0.81
C LEU A 27 -0.64 -4.08 0.54
N ARG A 28 -0.23 -5.10 1.29
CA ARG A 28 -0.78 -5.39 2.62
C ARG A 28 -0.47 -4.24 3.58
N GLU A 29 0.79 -3.81 3.63
CA GLU A 29 1.23 -2.68 4.46
C GLU A 29 0.48 -1.39 4.10
N GLY A 30 0.32 -1.09 2.82
CA GLY A 30 -0.44 0.09 2.38
C GLY A 30 -1.92 0.04 2.75
N LEU A 31 -2.54 -1.15 2.71
CA LEU A 31 -3.93 -1.34 3.13
C LEU A 31 -4.09 -1.23 4.65
N ASP A 32 -3.15 -1.79 5.42
CA ASP A 32 -3.13 -1.68 6.87
C ASP A 32 -2.99 -0.20 7.31
N ALA A 33 -2.08 0.55 6.68
CA ALA A 33 -1.92 1.99 6.94
C ALA A 33 -3.17 2.80 6.59
N LEU A 34 -3.86 2.47 5.49
CA LEU A 34 -5.15 3.09 5.14
C LEU A 34 -6.23 2.79 6.19
N GLY A 35 -6.28 1.56 6.68
CA GLY A 35 -7.20 1.16 7.75
C GLY A 35 -6.96 1.93 9.05
N ASP A 36 -5.70 2.11 9.43
CA ASP A 36 -5.32 2.89 10.61
C ASP A 36 -5.74 4.38 10.48
N VAL A 37 -5.60 4.97 9.28
CA VAL A 37 -6.05 6.34 9.01
C VAL A 37 -7.58 6.45 9.09
N GLU A 38 -8.30 5.51 8.47
CA GLU A 38 -9.77 5.45 8.54
C GLU A 38 -10.27 5.31 9.99
N ALA A 39 -9.64 4.42 10.76
CA ALA A 39 -9.96 4.19 12.17
C ALA A 39 -9.83 5.48 12.98
N HIS A 40 -8.72 6.22 12.81
CA HIS A 40 -8.55 7.49 13.52
C HIS A 40 -9.68 8.50 13.22
N PHE A 41 -10.05 8.68 11.94
CA PHE A 41 -11.15 9.60 11.61
C PHE A 41 -12.48 9.13 12.17
N THR A 42 -12.71 7.82 12.22
CA THR A 42 -13.91 7.23 12.83
C THR A 42 -13.94 7.49 14.33
N ASP A 43 -12.83 7.25 15.03
CA ASP A 43 -12.68 7.50 16.47
C ASP A 43 -12.87 8.98 16.81
N LEU A 44 -12.34 9.89 15.98
CA LEU A 44 -12.53 11.33 16.13
C LEU A 44 -14.00 11.72 15.95
N LEU A 45 -14.68 11.17 14.92
CA LEU A 45 -16.10 11.42 14.71
C LEU A 45 -16.94 10.93 15.90
N ASP A 46 -16.62 9.76 16.44
CA ASP A 46 -17.32 9.20 17.60
C ASP A 46 -17.07 10.02 18.87
N THR A 47 -15.84 10.50 19.06
CA THR A 47 -15.52 11.44 20.13
C THR A 47 -16.34 12.72 20.00
N LEU A 48 -16.42 13.30 18.80
CA LEU A 48 -17.20 14.52 18.52
C LEU A 48 -18.72 14.34 18.69
N ARG A 49 -19.22 13.11 18.60
CA ARG A 49 -20.64 12.78 18.83
C ARG A 49 -20.99 12.59 20.31
N THR A 50 -20.00 12.57 21.20
CA THR A 50 -20.22 12.34 22.63
C THR A 50 -20.87 13.56 23.30
N GLU A 51 -21.81 13.36 24.23
CA GLU A 51 -22.61 14.44 24.84
C GLU A 51 -21.79 15.48 25.63
N ALA A 52 -20.62 15.11 26.14
CA ALA A 52 -19.77 16.00 26.95
C ALA A 52 -18.39 16.19 26.30
N LEU A 53 -18.30 17.10 25.33
CA LEU A 53 -17.04 17.56 24.79
C LEU A 53 -16.34 18.49 25.80
N THR A 54 -15.11 18.16 26.14
CA THR A 54 -14.25 19.00 26.98
C THR A 54 -13.07 19.55 26.18
N PRO A 55 -12.46 20.67 26.58
CA PRO A 55 -11.23 21.15 25.93
C PRO A 55 -10.11 20.11 25.90
N ALA A 56 -9.95 19.31 26.97
CA ALA A 56 -8.95 18.25 27.03
C ALA A 56 -9.19 17.17 25.98
N THR A 57 -10.43 16.66 25.87
CA THR A 57 -10.78 15.64 24.88
C THR A 57 -10.60 16.12 23.44
N LEU A 58 -10.81 17.42 23.16
CA LEU A 58 -10.57 17.98 21.84
C LEU A 58 -9.08 18.08 21.49
N VAL A 59 -8.24 18.45 22.46
CA VAL A 59 -6.78 18.50 22.28
C VAL A 59 -6.23 17.09 22.09
N ASP A 60 -6.63 16.14 22.94
CA ASP A 60 -6.15 14.76 22.86
C ASP A 60 -6.58 14.07 21.56
N SER A 61 -7.83 14.28 21.12
CA SER A 61 -8.32 13.70 19.84
C SER A 61 -7.72 14.38 18.61
N GLY A 62 -7.17 15.60 18.78
CA GLY A 62 -6.45 16.32 17.74
C GLY A 62 -4.96 15.96 17.65
N ASP A 63 -4.45 15.09 18.53
CA ASP A 63 -3.10 14.54 18.39
C ASP A 63 -3.04 13.62 17.16
N ASP A 64 -2.51 14.16 16.08
CA ASP A 64 -2.51 13.58 14.74
C ASP A 64 -1.18 12.90 14.40
N LEU A 65 -0.21 12.86 15.33
CA LEU A 65 1.13 12.37 15.05
C LEU A 65 1.12 10.94 14.49
N ARG A 66 0.28 10.07 15.03
CA ARG A 66 0.13 8.70 14.53
C ARG A 66 -0.42 8.68 13.10
N VAL A 67 -1.41 9.50 12.78
CA VAL A 67 -1.99 9.59 11.43
C VAL A 67 -0.96 10.10 10.44
N LEU A 68 -0.20 11.14 10.82
CA LEU A 68 0.86 11.67 9.98
C LEU A 68 1.92 10.60 9.67
N GLN A 69 2.32 9.80 10.66
CA GLN A 69 3.23 8.66 10.46
C GLN A 69 2.64 7.59 9.52
N GLN A 70 1.34 7.31 9.61
CA GLN A 70 0.68 6.36 8.70
C GLN A 70 0.58 6.91 7.27
N LEU A 71 0.34 8.21 7.11
CA LEU A 71 0.34 8.88 5.80
C LEU A 71 1.73 8.85 5.15
N ASP A 72 2.80 9.05 5.92
CA ASP A 72 4.17 8.90 5.45
C ASP A 72 4.47 7.44 5.05
N SER A 73 4.03 6.47 5.86
CA SER A 73 4.17 5.04 5.56
C SER A 73 3.42 4.65 4.29
N LEU A 74 2.22 5.22 4.08
CA LEU A 74 1.43 5.04 2.87
C LEU A 74 2.13 5.64 1.65
N HIS A 75 2.68 6.85 1.77
CA HIS A 75 3.47 7.47 0.71
C HIS A 75 4.65 6.56 0.30
N ASP A 76 5.40 6.05 1.27
CA ASP A 76 6.53 5.17 1.01
C ASP A 76 6.09 3.85 0.36
N SER A 77 4.98 3.27 0.82
CA SER A 77 4.37 2.08 0.21
C SER A 77 4.03 2.32 -1.26
N VAL A 78 3.39 3.46 -1.59
CA VAL A 78 3.07 3.84 -2.98
C VAL A 78 4.34 3.99 -3.83
N VAL A 79 5.40 4.60 -3.28
CA VAL A 79 6.68 4.74 -3.98
C VAL A 79 7.32 3.37 -4.25
N ARG A 80 7.30 2.45 -3.28
CA ARG A 80 7.81 1.07 -3.45
C ARG A 80 7.00 0.30 -4.49
N LEU A 81 5.66 0.37 -4.43
CA LEU A 81 4.76 -0.23 -5.42
C LEU A 81 5.07 0.25 -6.84
N ARG A 82 5.20 1.57 -7.04
CA ARG A 82 5.56 2.15 -8.35
C ARG A 82 6.87 1.58 -8.89
N LYS A 83 7.90 1.47 -8.04
CA LYS A 83 9.21 0.91 -8.42
C LYS A 83 9.08 -0.55 -8.81
N ARG A 84 8.38 -1.36 -8.01
CA ARG A 84 8.21 -2.79 -8.24
C ARG A 84 7.37 -3.10 -9.47
N LEU A 85 6.29 -2.36 -9.71
CA LEU A 85 5.51 -2.48 -10.93
C LEU A 85 6.35 -2.16 -12.18
N SER A 86 7.23 -1.17 -12.08
CA SER A 86 8.18 -0.87 -13.17
C SER A 86 9.16 -2.02 -13.41
N GLN A 87 9.67 -2.65 -12.34
CA GLN A 87 10.53 -3.84 -12.44
C GLN A 87 9.77 -5.04 -13.03
N ALA A 88 8.53 -5.27 -12.61
CA ALA A 88 7.69 -6.34 -13.13
C ALA A 88 7.44 -6.14 -14.64
N ALA A 89 7.12 -4.92 -15.06
CA ALA A 89 6.97 -4.58 -16.47
C ALA A 89 8.24 -4.85 -17.29
N MET A 90 9.42 -4.55 -16.74
CA MET A 90 10.71 -4.86 -17.38
C MET A 90 10.92 -6.38 -17.52
N LEU A 91 10.68 -7.15 -16.46
CA LEU A 91 10.80 -8.62 -16.49
C LEU A 91 9.81 -9.26 -17.46
N SER A 92 8.57 -8.78 -17.52
CA SER A 92 7.56 -9.25 -18.48
C SER A 92 8.00 -9.04 -19.93
N ARG A 93 8.70 -7.95 -20.24
CA ARG A 93 9.24 -7.71 -21.60
C ARG A 93 10.34 -8.70 -21.96
N LEU A 94 11.18 -9.08 -21.00
CA LEU A 94 12.24 -10.07 -21.22
C LEU A 94 11.68 -11.49 -21.43
N ALA A 95 10.46 -11.78 -20.96
CA ALA A 95 9.77 -13.04 -21.21
C ALA A 95 9.11 -13.12 -22.60
N GLN A 96 8.89 -12.01 -23.30
CA GLN A 96 8.27 -12.03 -24.63
C GLN A 96 9.31 -12.32 -25.71
N PRO A 97 9.08 -13.30 -26.62
CA PRO A 97 9.94 -13.48 -27.79
C PRO A 97 9.89 -12.22 -28.67
N PRO A 98 10.98 -11.88 -29.38
CA PRO A 98 10.99 -10.72 -30.26
C PRO A 98 9.87 -10.84 -31.32
N PRO A 99 9.23 -9.71 -31.71
CA PRO A 99 8.20 -9.76 -32.74
C PRO A 99 8.81 -10.35 -34.02
N ARG A 100 8.18 -11.41 -34.55
CA ARG A 100 8.60 -12.01 -35.82
C ARG A 100 8.37 -10.98 -36.92
N SER A 101 9.46 -10.40 -37.44
CA SER A 101 9.45 -9.58 -38.64
C SER A 101 8.82 -10.39 -39.79
N ARG A 102 7.76 -9.85 -40.40
CA ARG A 102 7.22 -10.34 -41.68
C ARG A 102 7.95 -9.70 -42.83
#